data_AF-A0A7A6N445-F1
#
_entry.id   AF-A0A7A6N445-F1
#
_cell.length_a   1.000
_cell.length_b   1.000
_cell.length_c   1.000
_cell.angle_alpha   90.00
_cell.angle_beta   90.00
_cell.angle_gamma   90.00
#
_symmetry.space_group_name_H-M   'P 1'
#
loop_
_entity.id
_entity.type
_entity.pdbx_description
1 polymer ?
#
loop_
_entity_poly.entity_id
_entity_poly.type
_entity_poly.pdbx_seq_one_letter_code
_entity_poly.pdbx_strand_id
1 'polypeptide(L)'
;MNTQRKYGRTWHYPFSPGTTSDDRINTDYWQDLQTITQLVHTEKLDGENNCLNRYGVFARSHATPTQSAWTYKIRQRWQLLKNDLGNLELFGENLYAVHSIEYRALEQDFYLFAVRCQDMWL
;
A
#
# COMPACT_ATOMS: atom_id res chain seq x y z
N MET A 1 -22.88 3.56 -6.19
CA MET A 1 -22.11 2.88 -5.11
C MET A 1 -20.65 2.96 -5.53
N ASN A 2 -19.89 3.87 -4.93
CA ASN A 2 -18.54 4.17 -5.41
C ASN A 2 -17.63 3.00 -5.04
N THR A 3 -17.19 2.27 -6.05
CA THR A 3 -16.36 1.08 -5.94
C THR A 3 -15.05 1.45 -5.25
N GLN A 4 -14.70 0.68 -4.21
CA GLN A 4 -13.47 0.86 -3.46
C GLN A 4 -12.26 0.88 -4.40
N ARG A 5 -11.49 1.97 -4.39
CA ARG A 5 -10.45 2.22 -5.40
C ARG A 5 -9.12 1.64 -4.95
N LYS A 6 -8.41 0.98 -5.86
CA LYS A 6 -7.06 0.45 -5.64
C LYS A 6 -6.10 1.57 -5.26
N TYR A 7 -5.05 1.21 -4.52
CA TYR A 7 -3.86 2.04 -4.45
C TYR A 7 -3.23 2.18 -5.85
N GLY A 8 -2.74 3.37 -6.17
CA GLY A 8 -2.10 3.65 -7.46
C GLY A 8 -0.83 2.81 -7.66
N ARG A 9 -0.41 2.60 -8.90
CA ARG A 9 0.93 2.04 -9.16
C ARG A 9 1.98 3.12 -8.87
N THR A 10 3.00 2.77 -8.10
CA THR A 10 4.20 3.60 -7.96
C THR A 10 5.01 3.52 -9.25
N TRP A 11 5.44 4.67 -9.77
CA TRP A 11 6.24 4.75 -10.98
C TRP A 11 7.72 4.55 -10.64
N HIS A 12 8.45 3.89 -11.54
CA HIS A 12 9.89 3.71 -11.46
C HIS A 12 10.60 4.86 -12.18
N TYR A 13 11.80 5.20 -11.73
CA TYR A 13 12.70 6.05 -12.49
C TYR A 13 13.17 5.33 -13.78
N PRO A 14 13.51 6.06 -14.85
CA PRO A 14 14.00 5.49 -16.10
C PRO A 14 15.28 4.66 -15.97
N PHE A 15 16.06 4.96 -14.93
CA PHE A 15 17.32 4.27 -14.62
C PHE A 15 17.17 3.24 -13.49
N SER A 16 15.96 2.93 -13.04
CA SER A 16 15.74 1.94 -11.99
C SER A 16 16.21 0.56 -12.47
N PRO A 17 17.06 -0.16 -11.70
CA PRO A 17 17.47 -1.50 -12.06
C PRO A 17 16.29 -2.49 -11.92
N GLY A 18 16.30 -3.56 -12.73
CA GLY A 18 15.39 -4.69 -12.56
C GLY A 18 13.93 -4.44 -12.91
N THR A 19 13.61 -3.39 -13.69
CA THR A 19 12.26 -3.16 -14.20
C THR A 19 11.87 -4.19 -15.25
N THR A 20 10.57 -4.45 -15.34
CA THR A 20 9.94 -5.36 -16.31
C THR A 20 8.97 -4.60 -17.20
N SER A 21 8.42 -5.28 -18.22
CA SER A 21 7.42 -4.67 -19.12
C SER A 21 6.08 -4.34 -18.43
N ASP A 22 5.82 -4.86 -17.23
CA ASP A 22 4.64 -4.50 -16.45
C ASP A 22 4.84 -3.20 -15.63
N ASP A 23 6.07 -2.73 -15.48
CA ASP A 23 6.35 -1.55 -14.66
C ASP A 23 6.05 -0.25 -15.40
N ARG A 24 5.60 0.76 -14.63
CA ARG A 24 5.34 2.11 -15.14
C ARG A 24 6.59 2.96 -14.94
N ILE A 25 7.14 3.48 -16.02
CA ILE A 25 8.38 4.28 -16.00
C ILE A 25 8.05 5.76 -16.18
N ASN A 26 8.47 6.62 -15.24
CA ASN A 26 8.28 8.05 -15.37
C ASN A 26 9.46 8.65 -16.12
N THR A 27 9.30 8.93 -17.41
CA THR A 27 10.35 9.52 -18.25
C THR A 27 10.62 10.98 -17.92
N ASP A 28 9.63 11.71 -17.44
CA ASP A 28 9.68 13.14 -17.12
C ASP A 28 9.97 13.39 -15.63
N TYR A 29 10.49 12.37 -14.93
CA TYR A 29 10.68 12.38 -13.48
C TYR A 29 11.44 13.61 -12.97
N TRP A 30 12.41 14.11 -13.74
CA TRP A 30 13.23 15.24 -13.32
C TRP A 30 12.41 16.53 -13.28
N GLN A 31 11.62 16.78 -14.33
CA GLN A 31 10.72 17.92 -14.40
C GLN A 31 9.65 17.83 -13.31
N ASP A 32 9.06 16.65 -13.10
CA ASP A 32 8.06 16.44 -12.06
C ASP A 32 8.62 16.72 -10.66
N LEU A 33 9.80 16.16 -10.34
CA LEU A 33 10.45 16.37 -9.04
C LEU A 33 10.80 17.83 -8.78
N GLN A 34 11.16 18.60 -9.81
CA GLN A 34 11.45 20.04 -9.67
C GLN A 34 10.22 20.86 -9.25
N THR A 35 9.01 20.37 -9.51
CA THR A 35 7.77 21.05 -9.07
C THR A 35 7.41 20.75 -7.62
N ILE A 36 8.02 19.72 -7.01
CA ILE A 36 7.73 19.30 -5.65
C ILE A 36 8.53 20.17 -4.68
N THR A 37 7.81 20.97 -3.88
CA THR A 37 8.43 21.92 -2.94
C THR A 37 9.11 21.22 -1.76
N GLN A 38 8.57 20.07 -1.35
CA GLN A 38 9.14 19.25 -0.28
C GLN A 38 9.02 17.78 -0.65
N LEU A 39 10.18 17.10 -0.70
CA LEU A 39 10.28 15.70 -1.03
C LEU A 39 10.59 14.89 0.23
N VAL A 40 9.78 13.86 0.48
CA VAL A 40 10.00 12.90 1.57
C VAL A 40 10.32 11.55 0.96
N HIS A 41 11.45 10.98 1.36
CA HIS A 41 11.83 9.62 0.99
C HIS A 41 11.54 8.67 2.13
N THR A 42 10.79 7.62 1.83
CA THR A 42 10.51 6.54 2.77
C THR A 42 11.13 5.25 2.26
N GLU A 43 11.43 4.34 3.18
CA GLU A 43 11.82 2.99 2.81
C GLU A 43 10.67 2.29 2.08
N LYS A 44 10.99 1.63 0.96
CA LYS A 44 10.02 0.79 0.26
C LYS A 44 10.19 -0.65 0.75
N LEU A 45 9.18 -1.14 1.44
CA LEU A 45 9.12 -2.51 1.93
C LEU A 45 8.66 -3.47 0.80
N ASP A 46 9.02 -4.75 0.94
CA ASP A 46 8.72 -5.84 0.01
C ASP A 46 7.76 -6.82 0.68
N GLY A 47 6.46 -6.60 0.50
CA GLY A 47 5.42 -7.42 1.08
C GLY A 47 4.15 -7.47 0.24
N GLU A 48 3.05 -7.76 0.90
CA GLU A 48 1.72 -7.73 0.31
C GLU A 48 1.05 -6.38 0.59
N ASN A 49 0.72 -5.65 -0.47
CA ASN A 49 -0.10 -4.46 -0.33
C ASN A 49 -1.51 -4.80 0.16
N ASN A 50 -1.95 -4.18 1.25
CA ASN A 50 -3.32 -4.26 1.75
C ASN A 50 -3.97 -2.88 1.92
N CYS A 51 -5.28 -2.84 1.70
CA CYS A 51 -6.16 -1.71 2.02
C CYS A 51 -7.16 -2.13 3.10
N LEU A 52 -7.25 -1.36 4.19
CA LEU A 52 -8.23 -1.55 5.25
C LEU A 52 -9.23 -0.39 5.18
N ASN A 53 -10.52 -0.70 5.15
CA ASN A 53 -11.58 0.30 5.31
C ASN A 53 -12.73 -0.27 6.15
N ARG A 54 -13.81 0.48 6.35
CA ARG A 54 -14.97 0.02 7.15
C ARG A 54 -15.59 -1.31 6.68
N TYR A 55 -15.35 -1.74 5.44
CA TYR A 55 -15.95 -2.93 4.84
C TYR A 55 -15.05 -4.17 4.92
N GLY A 56 -13.74 -4.02 5.09
CA GLY A 56 -12.84 -5.17 5.13
C GLY A 56 -11.36 -4.84 4.99
N VAL A 57 -10.59 -5.92 4.88
CA VAL A 57 -9.18 -5.92 4.48
C VAL A 57 -9.10 -6.47 3.07
N PHE A 58 -8.43 -5.76 2.16
CA PHE A 58 -8.40 -6.07 0.74
C PHE A 58 -6.95 -6.20 0.28
N ALA A 59 -6.66 -7.24 -0.50
CA ALA A 59 -5.41 -7.31 -1.26
C ALA A 59 -5.46 -6.36 -2.47
N ARG A 60 -4.33 -6.19 -3.17
CA ARG A 60 -4.21 -5.30 -4.35
C ARG A 60 -5.31 -5.46 -5.42
N SER A 61 -5.86 -6.67 -5.61
CA SER A 61 -6.93 -6.93 -6.58
C SER A 61 -8.27 -6.25 -6.23
N HIS A 62 -8.48 -5.82 -4.97
CA HIS A 62 -9.60 -5.00 -4.46
C HIS A 62 -11.02 -5.46 -4.86
N ALA A 63 -11.21 -6.74 -5.21
CA ALA A 63 -12.52 -7.26 -5.59
C ALA A 63 -13.32 -7.76 -4.38
N THR A 64 -12.66 -8.48 -3.48
CA THR A 64 -13.27 -9.09 -2.29
C THR A 64 -12.32 -8.98 -1.11
N PRO A 65 -12.83 -9.00 0.13
CA PRO A 65 -12.00 -9.07 1.31
C PRO A 65 -11.10 -10.31 1.28
N THR A 66 -9.84 -10.13 1.63
CA THR A 66 -8.86 -11.23 1.62
C THR A 66 -9.17 -12.25 2.71
N GLN A 67 -9.07 -13.53 2.36
CA GLN A 67 -9.22 -14.66 3.28
C GLN A 67 -7.90 -15.45 3.47
N SER A 68 -6.80 -14.94 2.92
CA SER A 68 -5.50 -15.62 3.00
C SER A 68 -5.05 -15.84 4.46
N ALA A 69 -4.25 -16.88 4.69
CA ALA A 69 -3.73 -17.20 6.02
C ALA A 69 -2.80 -16.08 6.55
N TRP A 70 -1.96 -15.52 5.68
CA TRP A 70 -0.98 -14.47 6.03
C TRP A 70 -1.60 -13.11 6.33
N THR A 71 -2.90 -12.92 6.10
CA THR A 71 -3.62 -11.68 6.45
C THR A 71 -4.43 -11.81 7.74
N TYR A 72 -4.35 -12.96 8.43
CA TYR A 72 -5.10 -13.24 9.67
C TYR A 72 -4.92 -12.16 10.73
N LYS A 73 -3.67 -11.76 11.03
CA LYS A 73 -3.38 -10.75 12.06
C LYS A 73 -3.93 -9.37 11.70
N ILE A 74 -3.81 -8.96 10.42
CA ILE A 74 -4.36 -7.69 9.95
C ILE A 74 -5.89 -7.71 10.02
N ARG A 75 -6.54 -8.83 9.68
CA ARG A 75 -7.99 -9.00 9.86
C ARG A 75 -8.39 -8.87 11.33
N GLN A 76 -7.62 -9.42 12.28
CA GLN A 76 -7.91 -9.24 13.70
C GLN A 76 -7.80 -7.78 14.13
N ARG A 77 -6.73 -7.08 13.73
CA ARG A 77 -6.58 -5.62 13.99
C ARG A 77 -7.72 -4.82 13.38
N TRP A 78 -8.12 -5.15 12.15
CA TRP A 78 -9.24 -4.53 11.47
C TRP A 78 -10.57 -4.70 12.23
N GLN A 79 -10.85 -5.87 12.80
CA GLN A 79 -12.08 -6.08 13.58
C GLN A 79 -12.23 -5.11 14.75
N LEU A 80 -11.10 -4.69 15.34
CA LEU A 80 -11.07 -3.72 16.44
C LEU A 80 -11.33 -2.28 15.96
N LEU A 81 -10.91 -1.94 14.74
CA LEU A 81 -10.90 -0.57 14.22
C LEU A 81 -12.06 -0.25 13.28
N LYS A 82 -12.69 -1.26 12.66
CA LYS A 82 -13.61 -1.09 11.52
C LYS A 82 -14.77 -0.11 11.73
N ASN A 83 -15.24 0.03 12.97
CA ASN A 83 -16.35 0.90 13.32
C ASN A 83 -15.92 2.38 13.41
N ASP A 84 -14.62 2.64 13.62
CA ASP A 84 -14.05 3.98 13.78
C ASP A 84 -13.50 4.52 12.45
N LEU A 85 -13.31 3.65 11.44
CA LEU A 85 -12.70 4.04 10.16
C LEU A 85 -13.53 5.05 9.36
N GLY A 86 -14.86 5.10 9.54
CA GLY A 86 -15.72 6.02 8.79
C GLY A 86 -15.48 5.92 7.27
N ASN A 87 -14.98 7.00 6.65
CA ASN A 87 -14.65 7.07 5.22
C ASN A 87 -13.16 6.89 4.92
N LEU A 88 -12.36 6.49 5.90
CA LEU A 88 -10.93 6.27 5.76
C LEU A 88 -10.62 4.95 5.05
N GLU A 89 -9.61 5.01 4.20
CA GLU A 89 -8.94 3.87 3.60
C GLU A 89 -7.47 3.92 4.03
N LEU A 90 -7.03 2.89 4.73
CA LEU A 90 -5.67 2.74 5.23
C LEU A 90 -4.90 1.81 4.31
N PHE A 91 -3.81 2.29 3.72
CA PHE A 91 -2.95 1.50 2.84
C PHE A 91 -1.64 1.19 3.55
N GLY A 92 -1.29 -0.09 3.56
CA GLY A 92 -0.05 -0.54 4.17
C GLY A 92 0.50 -1.80 3.53
N GLU A 93 1.71 -2.11 3.94
CA GLU A 93 2.46 -3.27 3.48
C GLU A 93 2.46 -4.33 4.59
N ASN A 94 1.97 -5.54 4.26
CA ASN A 94 2.01 -6.71 5.12
C ASN A 94 3.29 -7.51 4.86
N LEU A 95 4.10 -7.64 5.91
CA LEU A 95 5.38 -8.35 5.90
C LEU A 95 5.31 -9.67 6.68
N TYR A 96 4.10 -10.16 6.99
CA TYR A 96 3.93 -11.41 7.74
C TYR A 96 4.53 -12.62 7.02
N ALA A 97 4.37 -12.70 5.71
CA ALA A 97 4.98 -13.75 4.88
C ALA A 97 6.19 -13.18 4.14
N VAL A 98 7.24 -14.00 3.98
CA VAL A 98 8.40 -13.63 3.16
C VAL A 98 7.96 -13.56 1.70
N HIS A 99 8.21 -12.40 1.09
CA HIS A 99 8.06 -12.19 -0.35
C HIS A 99 9.39 -12.55 -1.05
N SER A 100 10.14 -11.57 -1.52
CA SER A 100 11.41 -11.78 -2.22
C SER A 100 12.60 -11.65 -1.27
N ILE A 101 12.47 -10.85 -0.22
CA ILE A 101 13.48 -10.66 0.82
C ILE A 101 12.96 -11.01 2.21
N GLU A 102 13.82 -11.63 3.02
CA GLU A 102 13.54 -11.97 4.41
C GLU A 102 13.92 -10.80 5.32
N TYR A 103 12.97 -10.34 6.12
CA TYR A 103 13.22 -9.37 7.18
C TYR A 103 13.32 -10.07 8.54
N ARG A 104 14.42 -9.84 9.28
CA ARG A 104 14.72 -10.58 10.53
C ARG A 104 14.43 -9.82 11.81
N ALA A 105 14.30 -8.50 11.74
CA ALA A 105 14.19 -7.62 12.91
C ALA A 105 13.05 -6.60 12.74
N LEU A 106 11.90 -7.06 12.21
CA LEU A 106 10.73 -6.20 12.11
C LEU A 106 10.10 -5.99 13.49
N GLU A 107 9.79 -4.74 13.82
CA GLU A 107 9.02 -4.41 15.01
C GLU A 107 7.55 -4.83 14.87
N GLN A 108 7.01 -4.73 13.65
CA GLN A 108 5.63 -5.06 13.31
C GLN A 108 5.58 -5.80 11.98
N ASP A 109 4.51 -6.57 11.75
CA ASP A 109 4.28 -7.27 10.48
C ASP A 109 3.38 -6.48 9.52
N PHE A 110 3.01 -5.25 9.86
CA PHE A 110 2.23 -4.36 9.01
C PHE A 110 2.66 -2.91 9.18
N TYR A 111 3.00 -2.24 8.08
CA TYR A 111 3.45 -0.85 8.06
C TYR A 111 2.51 0.00 7.20
N LEU A 112 1.91 1.02 7.80
CA LEU A 112 1.07 1.98 7.10
C LEU A 112 1.94 2.96 6.31
N PHE A 113 1.57 3.24 5.06
CA PHE A 113 2.31 4.21 4.23
C PHE A 113 1.41 5.26 3.58
N ALA A 114 0.09 5.08 3.53
CA ALA A 114 -0.82 6.09 3.00
C ALA A 114 -2.21 5.98 3.63
N VAL A 115 -2.89 7.12 3.71
CA VAL A 115 -4.29 7.21 4.15
C VAL A 115 -5.07 8.02 3.12
N ARG A 116 -6.28 7.57 2.78
CA ARG A 116 -7.18 8.30 1.89
C ARG A 116 -8.54 8.49 2.56
N CYS A 117 -9.13 9.67 2.38
CA CYS A 117 -10.50 9.99 2.80
C CYS A 117 -11.25 10.58 1.60
N GLN A 118 -12.32 9.92 1.14
CA GLN A 118 -13.17 10.43 0.05
C GLN A 118 -12.38 10.96 -1.18
N ASP A 119 -11.43 10.16 -1.68
CA ASP A 119 -10.55 10.49 -2.81
C ASP A 119 -9.40 11.50 -2.53
N MET A 120 -9.27 11.99 -1.29
CA MET A 120 -8.15 12.85 -0.86
C MET A 120 -7.10 12.06 -0.09
N TRP A 121 -5.84 12.13 -0.53
CA TRP A 121 -4.70 11.62 0.26
C TRP A 121 -4.42 12.57 1.43
N LEU A 122 -4.30 12.01 2.64
CA LEU A 122 -3.99 12.75 3.87
C LEU A 122 -2.50 12.81 4.15
#